data_AF-A0A1I1LH94-F1
#
_entry.id   AF-A0A1I1LH94-F1
#
_cell.length_a   1.000
_cell.length_b   1.000
_cell.length_c   1.000
_cell.angle_alpha   90.00
_cell.angle_beta   90.00
_cell.angle_gamma   90.00
#
_symmetry.space_group_name_H-M   'P 1'
#
loop_
_entity.id
_entity.type
_entity.pdbx_description
1 polymer ?
#
loop_
_entity_poly.entity_id
_entity_poly.type
_entity_poly.pdbx_seq_one_letter_code
_entity_poly.pdbx_strand_id
1 'polypeptide(L)'
;MVLGVDLNVTGAFAVTSTGEFIGSADYLTHKRDQYEQRRKRLQQTGTRSAHLTIQSIGSRFSDWSLDWLHNRANDLIAEAQDADVDGIIFENLDHIRENIADGSKFQQWA
;
A
#
# COMPACT_ATOMS: atom_id res chain seq x y z
N MET A 1 -15.63 -2.63 23.13
CA MET A 1 -14.15 -2.76 23.16
C MET A 1 -13.58 -2.23 21.84
N VAL A 2 -12.31 -1.87 21.75
CA VAL A 2 -11.71 -1.33 20.51
C VAL A 2 -10.48 -2.13 20.08
N LEU A 3 -10.26 -2.26 18.77
CA LEU A 3 -9.06 -2.86 18.18
C LEU A 3 -8.06 -1.76 17.82
N GLY A 4 -6.91 -1.74 18.50
CA GLY A 4 -5.80 -0.88 18.12
C GLY A 4 -5.06 -1.44 16.91
N VAL A 5 -4.60 -0.57 16.00
CA VAL A 5 -3.85 -0.95 14.80
C VAL A 5 -2.60 -0.08 14.68
N ASP A 6 -1.44 -0.73 14.72
CA ASP A 6 -0.11 -0.21 14.41
C ASP A 6 0.14 -0.39 12.90
N LEU A 7 0.69 0.62 12.23
CA LEU A 7 0.91 0.58 10.79
C LEU A 7 2.40 0.80 10.50
N ASN A 8 2.98 -0.06 9.67
CA ASN A 8 4.42 -0.10 9.49
C ASN A 8 4.85 -0.08 8.02
N VAL A 9 6.10 0.35 7.79
CA VAL A 9 6.72 0.46 6.46
C VAL A 9 7.67 -0.69 6.14
N THR A 10 7.99 -1.54 7.14
CA THR A 10 8.80 -2.75 6.99
C THR A 10 8.17 -3.93 7.73
N GLY A 11 8.45 -5.16 7.30
CA GLY A 11 7.86 -6.35 7.91
C GLY A 11 6.36 -6.45 7.64
N ALA A 12 5.54 -6.52 8.70
CA ALA A 12 4.08 -6.53 8.59
C ALA A 12 3.55 -5.16 8.16
N PHE A 13 2.47 -5.13 7.38
CA PHE A 13 1.89 -3.86 6.95
C PHE A 13 1.08 -3.19 8.06
N ALA A 14 0.32 -3.99 8.82
CA ALA A 14 -0.30 -3.54 10.06
C ALA A 14 -0.18 -4.63 11.14
N VAL A 15 -0.18 -4.23 12.40
CA VAL A 15 -0.25 -5.14 13.56
C VAL A 15 -1.38 -4.69 14.47
N THR A 16 -2.23 -5.62 14.90
CA THR A 16 -3.37 -5.29 15.75
C THR A 16 -3.05 -5.49 17.23
N SER A 17 -3.82 -4.87 18.12
CA SER A 17 -3.69 -5.04 19.57
C SER A 17 -4.05 -6.45 20.07
N THR A 18 -4.69 -7.26 19.23
CA THR A 18 -4.93 -8.70 19.45
C THR A 18 -3.73 -9.56 19.07
N GLY A 19 -2.72 -8.99 18.42
CA GLY A 19 -1.49 -9.66 18.00
C GLY A 19 -1.51 -10.20 16.57
N GLU A 20 -2.51 -9.81 15.76
CA GLU A 20 -2.62 -10.23 14.37
C GLU A 20 -1.71 -9.39 13.47
N PHE A 21 -1.05 -10.04 12.51
CA PHE A 21 -0.13 -9.41 11.56
C PHE A 21 -0.75 -9.34 10.17
N ILE A 22 -1.19 -8.16 9.77
CA ILE A 22 -1.88 -7.94 8.50
C ILE A 22 -0.87 -7.55 7.41
N GLY A 23 -0.76 -8.40 6.39
CA GLY A 23 0.02 -8.10 5.18
C GLY A 23 1.53 -7.96 5.39
N SER A 24 2.22 -7.60 4.30
CA SER A 24 3.67 -7.36 4.33
C SER A 24 4.00 -6.04 3.63
N ALA A 25 4.57 -5.10 4.38
CA ALA A 25 5.06 -3.83 3.87
C ALA A 25 6.28 -4.04 2.94
N ASP A 26 7.11 -5.05 3.24
CA ASP A 26 8.24 -5.40 2.39
C ASP A 26 7.78 -5.88 1.00
N TYR A 27 6.70 -6.66 0.95
CA TYR A 27 6.14 -7.12 -0.33
C TYR A 27 5.58 -5.97 -1.16
N LEU A 28 4.83 -5.04 -0.52
CA LEU A 28 4.32 -3.85 -1.17
C LEU A 28 5.47 -2.99 -1.71
N THR A 29 6.50 -2.76 -0.90
CA THR A 29 7.69 -2.00 -1.27
C THR A 29 8.43 -2.65 -2.44
N HIS A 30 8.65 -3.97 -2.39
CA HIS A 30 9.29 -4.69 -3.49
C HIS A 30 8.51 -4.55 -4.81
N LYS A 31 7.18 -4.62 -4.77
CA LYS A 31 6.31 -4.44 -5.94
C LYS A 31 6.40 -3.03 -6.50
N ARG A 32 6.42 -2.01 -5.64
CA ARG A 32 6.64 -0.61 -6.02
C ARG A 32 7.99 -0.41 -6.69
N ASP A 33 9.05 -1.00 -6.14
CA ASP A 33 10.41 -0.87 -6.67
C ASP A 33 10.52 -1.51 -8.06
N GLN A 34 9.91 -2.67 -8.26
CA GLN A 34 9.82 -3.31 -9.58
C GLN A 34 9.13 -2.42 -10.62
N TYR A 35 8.05 -1.74 -10.23
CA TYR A 35 7.35 -0.79 -11.08
C TYR A 35 8.23 0.41 -11.42
N GLU A 36 8.84 1.06 -10.42
CA GLU A 36 9.68 2.25 -10.63
C GLU A 36 10.93 1.94 -11.46
N GLN A 37 11.55 0.78 -11.28
CA GLN A 37 12.67 0.34 -12.13
C GLN A 37 12.25 0.21 -13.60
N ARG A 38 11.09 -0.40 -13.88
CA ARG A 38 10.56 -0.53 -15.25
C ARG A 38 10.22 0.83 -15.84
N ARG A 39 9.55 1.68 -15.06
CA ARG A 39 9.19 3.05 -15.46
C ARG A 39 10.44 3.87 -15.80
N LYS A 40 11.47 3.86 -14.95
CA LYS A 40 12.75 4.56 -15.22
C LYS A 40 13.42 4.11 -16.51
N ARG A 41 13.49 2.79 -16.78
CA ARG A 41 14.04 2.25 -18.04
C ARG A 41 13.25 2.70 -19.28
N LEU A 42 11.92 2.70 -19.19
CA LEU A 42 11.06 3.17 -20.29
C LEU A 42 11.18 4.67 -20.51
N GLN A 43 11.31 5.46 -19.43
CA GLN A 43 11.54 6.90 -19.54
C GLN A 43 12.86 7.21 -20.26
N GLN A 44 13.93 6.46 -19.95
CA GLN A 44 15.22 6.59 -20.66
C GLN A 44 15.12 6.21 -22.14
N THR A 45 14.21 5.29 -22.51
CA THR A 45 14.00 4.89 -23.91
C THR A 45 13.39 6.02 -24.75
N GLY A 46 12.54 6.88 -24.15
CA GLY A 46 12.10 8.14 -24.75
C GLY A 46 11.20 8.04 -26.00
N THR A 47 10.79 6.84 -26.43
CA THR A 47 9.94 6.66 -27.60
C THR A 47 8.45 6.78 -27.27
N ARG A 48 7.61 7.00 -28.30
CA ARG A 48 6.15 6.96 -28.16
C ARG A 48 5.65 5.62 -27.59
N SER A 49 6.22 4.50 -28.04
CA SER A 49 5.87 3.18 -27.50
C SER A 49 6.25 3.02 -26.04
N ALA A 50 7.39 3.59 -25.62
CA ALA A 50 7.77 3.62 -24.21
C ALA A 50 6.79 4.44 -23.37
N HIS A 51 6.35 5.60 -23.86
CA HIS A 51 5.34 6.43 -23.18
C HIS A 51 4.00 5.69 -22.98
N LEU A 52 3.47 5.06 -24.04
CA LEU A 52 2.25 4.25 -23.96
C LEU A 52 2.41 3.08 -22.99
N THR A 53 3.59 2.44 -22.99
CA THR A 53 3.89 1.36 -22.06
C THR A 53 3.88 1.86 -20.62
N ILE A 54 4.47 3.03 -20.32
CA ILE A 54 4.44 3.65 -18.99
C ILE A 54 3.01 3.86 -18.50
N GLN A 55 2.13 4.40 -19.36
CA GLN A 55 0.72 4.58 -19.01
C GLN A 55 0.04 3.25 -18.67
N SER A 56 0.25 2.23 -19.50
CA SER A 56 -0.34 0.90 -19.28
C SER A 56 0.16 0.23 -18.00
N ILE A 57 1.48 0.21 -17.76
CA ILE A 57 2.02 -0.40 -16.53
C ILE A 57 1.67 0.41 -15.28
N GLY A 58 1.49 1.73 -15.41
CA GLY A 58 1.03 2.61 -14.34
C GLY A 58 -0.39 2.29 -13.90
N SER A 59 -1.33 2.20 -14.86
CA SER A 59 -2.71 1.79 -14.59
C SER A 59 -2.76 0.41 -13.93
N ARG A 60 -2.03 -0.57 -14.46
CA ARG A 60 -1.99 -1.92 -13.88
C ARG A 60 -1.41 -1.95 -12.46
N PHE A 61 -0.42 -1.12 -12.17
CA PHE A 61 0.14 -1.02 -10.82
C PHE A 61 -0.85 -0.34 -9.86
N SER A 62 -1.57 0.69 -10.32
CA SER A 62 -2.66 1.34 -9.58
C SER A 62 -3.71 0.32 -9.16
N ASP A 63 -4.29 -0.39 -10.12
CA ASP A 63 -5.36 -1.37 -9.89
C ASP A 63 -4.90 -2.47 -8.92
N TRP A 64 -3.68 -2.97 -9.13
CA TRP A 64 -3.08 -3.96 -8.23
C TRP A 64 -2.88 -3.41 -6.81
N SER A 65 -2.43 -2.16 -6.65
CA SER A 65 -2.21 -1.55 -5.34
C SER A 65 -3.51 -1.34 -4.56
N LEU A 66 -4.58 -0.93 -5.26
CA LEU A 66 -5.92 -0.79 -4.69
C LEU A 66 -6.50 -2.13 -4.26
N ASP A 67 -6.41 -3.16 -5.10
CA ASP A 67 -6.85 -4.51 -4.77
C ASP A 67 -6.08 -5.06 -3.56
N TRP A 68 -4.76 -4.87 -3.52
CA TRP A 68 -3.93 -5.27 -2.39
C TRP A 68 -4.38 -4.58 -1.09
N LEU A 69 -4.59 -3.25 -1.11
CA LEU A 69 -5.05 -2.50 0.06
C LEU A 69 -6.46 -2.92 0.50
N HIS A 70 -7.40 -3.12 -0.43
CA HIS A 70 -8.73 -3.63 -0.13
C HIS A 70 -8.69 -4.99 0.56
N ASN A 71 -7.84 -5.91 0.08
CA ASN A 71 -7.70 -7.21 0.71
C ASN A 71 -7.17 -7.10 2.15
N ARG A 72 -6.19 -6.22 2.41
CA ARG A 72 -5.71 -5.95 3.79
C ARG A 72 -6.76 -5.30 4.68
N ALA A 73 -7.58 -4.41 4.12
CA ALA A 73 -8.69 -3.81 4.86
C ALA A 73 -9.75 -4.86 5.25
N ASN A 74 -10.04 -5.81 4.35
CA ASN A 74 -10.93 -6.92 4.65
C ASN A 74 -10.35 -7.86 5.71
N ASP A 75 -9.05 -8.16 5.64
CA ASP A 75 -8.36 -8.96 6.67
C ASP A 75 -8.51 -8.29 8.06
N LEU A 76 -8.34 -6.97 8.13
CA LEU A 76 -8.52 -6.21 9.36
C LEU A 76 -9.97 -6.17 9.87
N ILE A 77 -10.95 -6.08 8.96
CA ILE A 77 -12.37 -6.12 9.32
C ILE A 77 -12.73 -7.51 9.87
N ALA A 78 -12.21 -8.58 9.26
CA ALA A 78 -12.43 -9.94 9.73
C ALA A 78 -11.86 -10.12 11.15
N GLU A 79 -10.65 -9.64 11.41
CA GLU A 79 -10.05 -9.67 12.75
C GLU A 79 -10.89 -8.89 13.77
N ALA A 80 -11.40 -7.71 13.40
CA ALA A 80 -12.27 -6.92 14.27
C ALA A 80 -13.59 -7.64 14.59
N GLN A 81 -14.15 -8.37 13.62
CA GLN A 81 -15.34 -9.19 13.82
C GLN A 81 -15.07 -10.39 14.73
N ASP A 82 -13.95 -11.09 14.51
CA ASP A 82 -13.55 -12.25 15.33
C ASP A 82 -13.24 -11.84 16.78
N ALA A 83 -12.72 -10.63 16.98
CA ALA A 83 -12.46 -10.05 18.30
C ALA A 83 -13.68 -9.41 18.98
N ASP A 84 -14.85 -9.37 18.33
CA ASP A 84 -16.09 -8.76 18.81
C ASP A 84 -15.89 -7.31 19.33
N VAL A 85 -15.19 -6.49 18.54
CA VAL A 85 -14.93 -5.07 18.87
C VAL A 85 -15.94 -4.12 18.22
N ASP A 86 -16.22 -3.01 18.91
CA ASP A 86 -17.16 -1.98 18.46
C ASP A 86 -16.50 -0.92 17.58
N GLY A 87 -15.17 -0.94 17.47
CA GLY A 87 -14.42 0.07 16.73
C GLY A 87 -12.96 -0.29 16.52
N ILE A 88 -12.37 0.33 15.50
CA ILE A 88 -10.97 0.20 15.11
C ILE A 88 -10.30 1.56 15.28
N ILE A 89 -9.16 1.60 15.97
CA ILE A 89 -8.38 2.81 16.20
C ILE A 89 -6.99 2.60 15.61
N PHE A 90 -6.62 3.43 14.64
CA PHE A 90 -5.27 3.47 14.10
C PHE A 90 -4.39 4.39 14.94
N GLU A 91 -3.14 3.99 15.15
CA GLU A 91 -2.14 4.92 15.64
C GLU A 91 -1.86 6.04 14.63
N ASN A 92 -1.36 7.18 15.11
CA ASN A 92 -1.03 8.30 14.25
C ASN A 92 0.31 8.04 13.54
N LEU A 93 0.23 7.87 12.23
CA LEU A 93 1.38 7.57 11.39
C LEU A 93 2.10 8.82 10.92
N ASP A 94 2.87 9.44 11.81
CA ASP A 94 3.71 10.57 11.41
C ASP A 94 4.76 10.16 10.35
N HIS A 95 5.10 8.86 10.25
CA HIS A 95 6.15 8.33 9.35
C HIS A 95 5.68 7.81 7.99
N ILE A 96 4.37 7.54 7.81
CA ILE A 96 3.86 7.09 6.50
C ILE A 96 3.86 8.25 5.50
N ARG A 97 3.61 9.47 5.97
CA ARG A 97 3.68 10.65 5.10
C ARG A 97 5.08 10.87 4.54
N GLU A 98 6.17 10.54 5.22
CA GLU A 98 7.52 10.77 4.68
C GLU A 98 7.90 9.77 3.58
N ASN A 99 7.49 8.50 3.71
CA ASN A 99 7.72 7.46 2.70
C ASN A 99 6.69 7.51 1.54
N ILE A 100 5.49 8.02 1.80
CA ILE A 100 4.48 8.36 0.80
C ILE A 100 4.66 9.79 0.25
N ALA A 101 5.48 10.67 0.86
CA ALA A 101 5.73 12.04 0.36
C ALA A 101 6.65 12.07 -0.86
N ASP A 102 7.47 11.03 -1.08
CA ASP A 102 8.04 10.78 -2.41
C ASP A 102 6.94 10.39 -3.43
N GLY A 103 5.74 10.09 -2.93
CA GLY A 103 4.48 9.88 -3.62
C GLY A 103 3.60 11.14 -3.69
N SER A 104 4.14 12.22 -4.26
CA SER A 104 3.35 13.32 -4.88
C SER A 104 2.29 12.85 -5.90
N LYS A 105 2.16 11.53 -6.14
CA LYS A 105 1.30 10.90 -7.12
C LYS A 105 0.18 10.03 -6.55
N PHE A 106 0.24 9.63 -5.26
CA PHE A 106 -0.88 8.91 -4.64
C PHE A 106 -2.01 9.85 -4.20
N GLN A 107 -1.70 11.13 -3.94
CA GLN A 107 -2.72 12.17 -3.71
C GLN A 107 -3.45 12.60 -5.00
N GLN A 108 -3.03 12.14 -6.17
CA GLN A 108 -3.68 12.52 -7.44
C GLN A 108 -4.85 11.60 -7.82
N TRP A 109 -5.18 10.60 -7.00
CA TRP A 109 -6.21 9.59 -7.31
C TRP A 109 -7.43 9.65 -6.38
N ALA A 110 -7.69 10.81 -5.79
CA ALA A 110 -9.01 11.21 -5.30
C ALA A 110 -9.56 12.32 -6.19
#